data_AF-A0A2V8ICC1-F1
#
_entry.id   AF-A0A2V8ICC1-F1
#
_cell.length_a   1.000
_cell.length_b   1.000
_cell.length_c   1.000
_cell.angle_alpha   90.00
_cell.angle_beta   90.00
_cell.angle_gamma   90.00
#
_symmetry.space_group_name_H-M   'P 1'
#
loop_
_entity.id
_entity.type
_entity.pdbx_description
1 polymer ?
#
loop_
_entity_poly.entity_id
_entity_poly.type
_entity_poly.pdbx_seq_one_letter_code
_entity_poly.pdbx_strand_id
1 'polypeptide(L)'
;MRGGCSESGFSCFPNEAAQRLRDAQERIARDVRVAWASAMNAFQRIDVTAQFLRQAALALDLAQGRYNLGLASIVELTQAQLNVTQAEIENLSAKYDYQTQNAALQYSAGVLR
;
A
#
# COMPACT_ATOMS: atom_id res chain seq x y z
N MET A 1 -6.70 -30.12 -29.91
CA MET A 1 -7.94 -30.08 -30.71
C MET A 1 -8.74 -28.84 -30.31
N ARG A 2 -8.59 -27.73 -31.05
CA ARG A 2 -9.42 -26.53 -30.93
C ARG A 2 -10.40 -26.55 -32.12
N GLY A 3 -11.57 -27.16 -31.94
CA GLY A 3 -12.72 -26.96 -32.85
C GLY A 3 -13.66 -25.95 -32.19
N GLY A 4 -14.32 -25.02 -32.86
CA GLY A 4 -14.39 -24.66 -34.27
C GLY A 4 -15.56 -23.68 -34.40
N CYS A 5 -15.32 -22.46 -34.88
CA CYS A 5 -16.37 -21.59 -35.40
C CYS A 5 -16.52 -21.96 -36.88
N SER A 6 -17.57 -22.71 -37.24
CA SER A 6 -17.79 -23.17 -38.62
C SER A 6 -18.49 -22.10 -39.47
N GLU A 7 -17.77 -21.58 -40.47
CA GLU A 7 -18.14 -21.23 -41.86
C GLU A 7 -19.47 -20.57 -42.25
N SER A 8 -20.36 -20.17 -41.34
CA SER A 8 -21.51 -19.33 -41.69
C SER A 8 -21.65 -18.21 -40.68
N GLY A 9 -21.38 -16.97 -41.13
CA GLY A 9 -21.20 -15.76 -40.33
C GLY A 9 -22.42 -15.26 -39.55
N PHE A 10 -23.27 -16.14 -39.02
CA PHE A 10 -24.53 -15.79 -38.37
C PHE A 10 -24.71 -16.38 -36.94
N SER A 11 -23.80 -17.23 -36.44
CA SER A 11 -23.97 -17.90 -35.12
C SER A 11 -23.07 -17.42 -33.96
N CYS A 12 -22.03 -16.60 -34.21
CA CYS A 12 -21.07 -16.17 -33.16
C CYS A 12 -21.52 -14.94 -32.33
N PHE A 13 -22.49 -14.16 -32.81
CA PHE A 13 -22.86 -12.85 -32.21
C PHE A 13 -23.38 -12.88 -30.76
N PRO A 14 -24.25 -13.81 -30.31
CA PRO A 14 -24.70 -13.81 -28.91
C PRO A 14 -23.63 -14.28 -27.92
N ASN A 15 -22.67 -15.10 -28.37
CA ASN A 15 -21.61 -15.64 -27.52
C ASN A 15 -20.50 -14.62 -27.23
N GLU A 16 -20.17 -13.75 -28.20
CA GLU A 16 -19.16 -12.71 -28.02
C GLU A 16 -19.59 -11.64 -27.02
N ALA A 17 -20.84 -11.18 -27.07
CA ALA A 17 -21.38 -10.23 -26.10
C ALA A 17 -21.40 -10.81 -24.68
N ALA A 18 -21.80 -12.08 -24.54
CA ALA A 18 -21.77 -12.79 -23.26
C ALA A 18 -20.35 -13.01 -22.74
N GLN A 19 -19.38 -13.32 -23.62
CA GLN A 19 -17.97 -13.41 -23.28
C GLN A 19 -17.42 -12.07 -22.79
N ARG A 20 -17.71 -10.96 -23.51
CA ARG A 20 -17.29 -9.61 -23.09
C ARG A 20 -17.86 -9.22 -21.73
N LEU A 21 -19.12 -9.57 -21.45
CA LEU A 21 -19.72 -9.34 -20.14
C LEU A 21 -19.02 -10.14 -19.03
N ARG A 22 -18.75 -11.43 -19.27
CA ARG A 22 -17.99 -12.26 -18.31
C ARG A 22 -16.59 -11.71 -18.06
N ASP A 23 -15.87 -11.35 -19.12
CA ASP A 23 -14.53 -10.77 -19.01
C ASP A 23 -14.56 -9.45 -18.21
N ALA A 24 -15.58 -8.60 -18.43
CA ALA A 24 -15.75 -7.37 -17.68
C ALA A 24 -16.04 -7.62 -16.19
N GLN A 25 -16.94 -8.56 -15.88
CA GLN A 25 -17.26 -8.96 -14.51
C GLN A 25 -16.03 -9.52 -13.78
N GLU A 26 -15.28 -10.38 -14.43
CA GLU A 26 -14.05 -10.94 -13.87
C GLU A 26 -12.98 -9.87 -13.64
N ARG A 27 -12.83 -8.91 -14.56
CA ARG A 27 -11.90 -7.78 -14.39
C ARG A 27 -12.28 -6.95 -13.17
N ILE A 28 -13.53 -6.52 -13.07
CA ILE A 28 -14.02 -5.74 -11.91
C ILE A 28 -13.78 -6.50 -10.61
N ALA A 29 -14.14 -7.79 -10.57
CA ALA A 29 -13.95 -8.61 -9.38
C ALA A 29 -12.47 -8.80 -9.03
N ARG A 30 -11.56 -8.86 -10.01
CA ARG A 30 -10.11 -8.88 -9.76
C ARG A 30 -9.61 -7.53 -9.25
N ASP A 31 -10.02 -6.44 -9.88
CA ASP A 31 -9.58 -5.07 -9.56
C ASP A 31 -9.95 -4.71 -8.11
N VAL A 32 -11.17 -5.02 -7.69
CA VAL A 32 -11.62 -4.80 -6.30
C VAL A 32 -10.80 -5.62 -5.31
N ARG A 33 -10.50 -6.90 -5.62
CA ARG A 33 -9.67 -7.74 -4.74
C ARG A 33 -8.25 -7.23 -4.61
N VAL A 34 -7.65 -6.79 -5.72
CA VAL A 34 -6.31 -6.20 -5.73
C VAL A 34 -6.30 -4.90 -4.93
N ALA A 35 -7.26 -4.01 -5.16
CA ALA A 35 -7.36 -2.74 -4.42
C ALA A 35 -7.55 -2.98 -2.91
N TRP A 36 -8.35 -3.97 -2.52
CA TRP A 36 -8.54 -4.34 -1.12
C TRP A 36 -7.24 -4.86 -0.47
N ALA A 37 -6.53 -5.76 -1.16
CA ALA A 37 -5.26 -6.29 -0.68
C ALA A 37 -4.20 -5.18 -0.52
N SER A 38 -4.11 -4.26 -1.49
CA SER A 38 -3.22 -3.10 -1.42
C SER A 38 -3.55 -2.17 -0.26
N ALA A 39 -4.84 -1.87 -0.05
CA ALA A 39 -5.28 -1.04 1.08
C ALA A 39 -4.98 -1.71 2.43
N MET A 40 -5.19 -3.02 2.55
CA MET A 40 -4.89 -3.77 3.76
C MET A 40 -3.39 -3.81 4.05
N ASN A 41 -2.55 -4.02 3.03
CA ASN A 41 -1.09 -4.00 3.20
C ASN A 41 -0.61 -2.60 3.65
N ALA A 42 -1.11 -1.54 3.02
CA ALA A 42 -0.78 -0.17 3.40
C ALA A 42 -1.22 0.15 4.84
N PHE A 43 -2.39 -0.35 5.26
CA PHE A 43 -2.88 -0.21 6.63
C PHE A 43 -1.94 -0.89 7.64
N GLN A 44 -1.54 -2.14 7.38
CA GLN A 44 -0.60 -2.87 8.24
C GLN A 44 0.76 -2.19 8.35
N ARG A 45 1.22 -1.54 7.28
CA ARG A 45 2.49 -0.82 7.25
C ARG A 45 2.52 0.38 8.21
N ILE A 46 1.37 0.97 8.55
CA ILE A 46 1.29 2.07 9.54
C ILE A 46 1.78 1.60 10.92
N ASP A 47 1.40 0.40 11.35
CA ASP A 47 1.82 -0.12 12.67
C ASP A 47 3.33 -0.40 12.71
N VAL A 48 3.89 -0.88 11.60
CA VAL A 48 5.33 -1.14 11.47
C VAL A 48 6.12 0.16 11.56
N THR A 49 5.74 1.20 10.81
CA THR A 49 6.43 2.49 10.84
C THR A 49 6.21 3.24 12.16
N ALA A 50 5.05 3.05 12.81
CA ALA A 50 4.83 3.54 14.17
C ALA A 50 5.73 2.85 15.20
N GLN A 51 5.99 1.54 15.07
CA GLN A 51 6.97 0.83 15.91
C GLN A 51 8.38 1.34 15.68
N PHE A 52 8.76 1.55 14.41
CA PHE A 52 10.07 2.10 14.06
C PHE A 52 10.28 3.49 14.67
N LEU A 53 9.28 4.37 14.60
CA LEU A 53 9.34 5.69 15.25
C LEU A 53 9.54 5.59 16.76
N ARG A 54 8.84 4.68 17.44
CA ARG A 54 9.04 4.45 18.89
C ARG A 54 10.47 4.00 19.21
N GLN A 55 11.03 3.11 18.39
CA GLN A 55 12.41 2.64 18.59
C GLN A 55 13.43 3.75 18.34
N ALA A 56 13.24 4.56 17.29
CA ALA A 56 14.09 5.71 17.02
C ALA A 56 14.06 6.72 18.17
N ALA A 57 12.89 6.98 18.75
CA ALA A 57 12.75 7.85 19.92
C ALA A 57 13.49 7.32 21.15
N LEU A 58 13.43 6.01 21.43
CA LEU A 58 14.20 5.39 22.51
C LEU A 58 15.71 5.47 22.28
N ALA A 59 16.16 5.30 21.04
CA ALA A 59 17.56 5.44 20.68
C ALA A 59 18.07 6.88 20.88
N LEU A 60 17.24 7.87 20.54
CA LEU A 60 17.52 9.27 20.82
C LEU A 60 17.63 9.56 22.32
N ASP A 61 16.71 9.05 23.13
CA ASP A 61 16.75 9.22 24.59
C ASP A 61 18.06 8.66 25.19
N LEU A 62 18.46 7.46 24.76
CA LEU A 62 19.74 6.88 25.16
C LEU A 62 20.94 7.72 24.72
N ALA A 63 20.95 8.19 23.46
CA ALA A 63 22.04 9.02 22.93
C ALA A 63 22.14 10.36 23.68
N GLN A 64 21.00 10.98 23.98
CA GLN A 64 20.94 12.21 24.77
C GLN A 64 21.49 12.01 26.18
N GLY A 65 21.09 10.92 26.85
CA GLY A 65 21.62 10.57 28.18
C GLY A 65 23.13 10.39 28.18
N ARG A 66 23.67 9.67 27.19
CA ARG A 66 25.13 9.48 27.04
C ARG A 66 25.85 10.79 26.72
N TYR A 67 25.30 11.64 25.86
CA TYR A 67 25.88 12.93 25.53
C TYR A 67 25.97 13.83 26.76
N ASN A 68 24.91 13.88 27.57
CA ASN A 68 24.87 14.65 28.82
C ASN A 68 25.94 14.20 29.83
N LEU A 69 26.30 12.92 29.82
CA LEU A 69 27.37 12.34 30.65
C LEU A 69 28.77 12.45 30.01
N GLY A 70 28.89 13.02 28.81
CA GLY A 70 30.15 13.06 28.05
C GLY A 70 30.60 11.71 27.48
N LEU A 71 29.72 10.71 27.46
CA LEU A 71 29.96 9.32 27.00
C LEU A 71 29.54 9.09 25.54
N ALA A 72 29.02 10.12 24.89
CA ALA A 72 28.69 10.13 23.46
C ALA A 72 29.10 11.46 22.84
N SER A 73 29.45 11.41 21.56
CA SER A 73 29.79 12.62 20.80
C SER A 73 28.52 13.37 20.37
N ILE A 74 28.67 14.67 20.06
CA ILE A 74 27.58 15.44 19.44
C ILE A 74 27.11 14.81 18.12
N VAL A 75 28.02 14.16 17.37
CA VAL A 75 27.70 13.50 16.10
C VAL A 75 26.71 12.34 16.34
N GLU A 76 26.96 11.51 17.34
CA GLU A 76 26.05 10.40 17.71
C GLU A 76 24.66 10.91 18.11
N LEU A 77 24.59 12.00 18.89
CA LEU A 77 23.32 12.65 19.23
C LEU A 77 22.59 13.14 17.97
N THR A 78 23.28 13.88 17.09
CA THR A 78 22.67 14.40 15.86
C THR A 78 22.24 13.28 14.91
N GLN A 79 22.95 12.15 14.88
CA GLN A 79 22.55 10.99 14.09
C GLN A 79 21.28 10.34 14.64
N ALA A 80 21.15 10.24 15.96
CA ALA A 80 19.93 9.72 16.58
C ALA A 80 18.72 10.64 16.31
N GLN A 81 18.92 11.97 16.36
CA GLN A 81 17.90 12.95 15.99
C GLN A 81 17.45 12.79 14.52
N LEU A 82 18.41 12.64 13.61
CA LEU A 82 18.12 12.39 12.19
C LEU A 82 17.30 11.11 11.99
N ASN A 83 17.64 10.04 12.73
CA ASN A 83 16.91 8.78 12.65
C ASN A 83 15.45 8.92 13.12
N VAL A 84 15.19 9.74 14.15
CA VAL A 84 13.80 10.05 14.56
C VAL A 84 13.05 10.76 13.45
N THR A 85 13.63 11.81 12.88
CA THR A 85 13.02 12.56 11.77
C THR A 85 12.72 11.66 10.58
N GLN A 86 13.64 10.76 10.23
CA GLN A 86 13.43 9.79 9.15
C GLN A 86 12.27 8.83 9.46
N ALA A 87 12.18 8.32 10.69
CA ALA A 87 11.08 7.46 11.12
C ALA A 87 9.72 8.19 11.14
N GLU A 88 9.70 9.48 11.48
CA GLU A 88 8.50 10.32 11.38
C GLU A 88 8.02 10.45 9.93
N ILE A 89 8.94 10.72 8.99
CA ILE A 89 8.65 10.81 7.56
C ILE A 89 8.08 9.48 7.04
N GLU A 90 8.66 8.36 7.43
CA GLU A 90 8.19 7.02 7.02
C GLU A 90 6.81 6.69 7.58
N ASN A 91 6.56 7.04 8.84
CA ASN A 91 5.23 6.87 9.45
C ASN A 91 4.18 7.76 8.78
N LEU A 92 4.54 9.00 8.46
CA LEU A 92 3.65 9.91 7.73
C LEU A 92 3.36 9.40 6.32
N SER A 93 4.40 8.97 5.60
CA SER A 93 4.28 8.41 4.25
C SER A 93 3.36 7.19 4.24
N ALA A 94 3.54 6.25 5.18
CA ALA A 94 2.69 5.06 5.30
C ALA A 94 1.20 5.41 5.52
N LYS A 95 0.91 6.47 6.28
CA LYS A 95 -0.47 6.94 6.48
C LYS A 95 -1.07 7.50 5.18
N TYR A 96 -0.32 8.29 4.42
CA TYR A 96 -0.79 8.83 3.14
C TYR A 96 -0.91 7.75 2.06
N ASP A 97 -0.01 6.77 2.05
CA ASP A 97 -0.09 5.61 1.18
C ASP A 97 -1.40 4.87 1.43
N TYR A 98 -1.74 4.61 2.69
CA TYR A 98 -3.03 3.98 3.05
C TYR A 98 -4.23 4.80 2.56
N GLN A 99 -4.24 6.13 2.77
CA GLN A 99 -5.33 6.97 2.29
C GLN A 99 -5.50 6.87 0.76
N THR A 100 -4.38 6.84 0.03
CA THR A 100 -4.38 6.70 -1.43
C THR A 100 -4.93 5.34 -1.87
N GLN A 101 -4.49 4.25 -1.23
CA GLN A 101 -4.99 2.90 -1.54
C GLN A 101 -6.45 2.72 -1.15
N ASN A 102 -6.89 3.32 -0.05
CA ASN A 102 -8.29 3.30 0.37
C ASN A 102 -9.18 4.07 -0.61
N ALA A 103 -8.73 5.21 -1.13
CA ALA A 103 -9.44 5.93 -2.20
C ALA A 103 -9.54 5.09 -3.48
N ALA A 104 -8.47 4.40 -3.87
CA ALA A 104 -8.49 3.49 -5.03
C ALA A 104 -9.47 2.31 -4.83
N LEU A 105 -9.54 1.75 -3.62
CA LEU A 105 -10.55 0.75 -3.26
C LEU A 105 -11.97 1.31 -3.38
N GLN A 106 -12.24 2.51 -2.87
CA GLN A 106 -13.56 3.13 -2.97
C GLN A 106 -13.96 3.41 -4.42
N TYR A 107 -13.02 3.83 -5.26
CA TYR A 107 -13.24 4.03 -6.69
C TYR A 107 -13.57 2.71 -7.40
N SER A 108 -12.75 1.67 -7.20
CA SER A 108 -12.99 0.35 -7.80
C SER A 108 -14.29 -0.32 -7.32
N ALA A 109 -14.72 -0.04 -6.10
CA ALA A 109 -16.01 -0.45 -5.55
C ALA A 109 -17.20 0.43 -6.00
N GLY A 110 -16.95 1.54 -6.70
CA GLY A 110 -17.99 2.48 -7.17
C GLY A 110 -18.60 3.35 -6.07
N VAL A 111 -17.96 3.46 -4.91
CA VAL A 111 -18.40 4.28 -3.77
C VAL A 111 -17.96 5.74 -3.95
N LEU A 112 -16.76 5.96 -4.51
CA LEU A 112 -16.24 7.28 -4.82
C LEU A 112 -16.72 7.68 -6.24
N ARG A 113 -17.40 8.83 -6.37
CA ARG A 113 -17.89 9.39 -7.65
C ARG A 113 -17.15 10.65 -8.03
#